data_AF-A0A937D0T6-F1
#
_entry.id   AF-A0A937D0T6-F1
#
_cell.length_a   1.000
_cell.length_b   1.000
_cell.length_c   1.000
_cell.angle_alpha   90.00
_cell.angle_beta   90.00
_cell.angle_gamma   90.00
#
_symmetry.space_group_name_H-M   'P 1'
#
loop_
_entity.id
_entity.type
_entity.pdbx_description
1 polymer ?
#
loop_
_entity_poly.entity_id
_entity_poly.type
_entity_poly.pdbx_seq_one_letter_code
_entity_poly.pdbx_strand_id
1 'polypeptide(L)'
;MTTKELAYSAQQHLQASTGGPFKRAHIYELLAASFGFKSYAALGVDAVFTQQRPDDERTASHSAFVRRRCIELGLSPESADLVSVTLGAFLAERQIGVVRISALIGHLRGDWSSPDDYPIGVDTERFGDEQNDGRAPRWPDGDEGDFAPLMLEGLEAAASKGNALAHYALALIHAPDEEDADQKTGSSYWHSQAQQGRVLTGVEKEWADAHAGRLTQAERYGRHLREAGRLGNQHALLDLAERFGDPSFFEQPHHDVGADPSAVAEIAERLGRVTDAKHWLTVAAESGDTDAMLRLIEEHDQSDLARCWTWVYLSRLVGTDLSKDAHYAINEDGSEYDDDVGGAAYVAGRDGVDLDPLSAEQDAAAKKAAQDLFERIQQAAAAEPGR
;
A
#
# COMPACT_ATOMS: atom_id res chain seq x y z
N MET A 1 1.11 -2.04 -25.46
CA MET A 1 1.31 -3.42 -25.96
C MET A 1 0.55 -4.36 -25.04
N THR A 2 -0.22 -5.30 -25.59
CA THR A 2 -0.96 -6.33 -24.84
C THR A 2 -0.13 -7.61 -24.62
N THR A 3 -0.54 -8.48 -23.71
CA THR A 3 0.09 -9.80 -23.48
C THR A 3 0.00 -10.68 -24.73
N LYS A 4 -1.11 -10.57 -25.48
CA LYS A 4 -1.30 -11.28 -26.76
C LYS A 4 -0.37 -10.75 -27.84
N GLU A 5 -0.18 -9.44 -27.93
CA GLU A 5 0.78 -8.79 -28.84
C GLU A 5 2.22 -9.15 -28.49
N LEU A 6 2.58 -9.13 -27.20
CA LEU A 6 3.90 -9.56 -26.73
C LEU A 6 4.19 -11.00 -27.17
N ALA A 7 3.26 -11.93 -26.90
CA ALA A 7 3.41 -13.31 -27.34
C ALA A 7 3.41 -13.45 -28.87
N TYR A 8 2.79 -12.53 -29.60
CA TYR A 8 2.80 -12.52 -31.07
C TYR A 8 4.16 -12.10 -31.60
N SER A 9 4.68 -11.00 -31.09
CA SER A 9 5.98 -10.47 -31.47
C SER A 9 7.10 -11.44 -31.08
N ALA A 10 7.05 -12.03 -29.88
CA ALA A 10 8.02 -13.04 -29.45
C ALA A 10 7.97 -14.30 -30.34
N GLN A 11 6.77 -14.75 -30.73
CA GLN A 11 6.62 -15.88 -31.65
C GLN A 11 7.28 -15.61 -33.00
N GLN A 12 7.00 -14.45 -33.61
CA GLN A 12 7.56 -14.08 -34.91
C GLN A 12 9.08 -13.95 -34.83
N HIS A 13 9.59 -13.34 -33.77
CA HIS A 13 11.02 -13.16 -33.56
C HIS A 13 11.74 -14.52 -33.45
N LEU A 14 11.23 -15.45 -32.62
CA LEU A 14 11.82 -16.78 -32.48
C LEU A 14 11.73 -17.62 -33.76
N GLN A 15 10.62 -17.55 -34.51
CA GLN A 15 10.48 -18.24 -35.79
C GLN A 15 11.49 -17.73 -36.83
N ALA A 16 11.74 -16.42 -36.86
CA ALA A 16 12.73 -15.82 -37.75
C ALA A 16 14.17 -16.26 -37.42
N SER A 17 14.51 -16.37 -36.13
CA SER A 17 15.87 -16.75 -35.70
C SER A 17 16.15 -18.25 -35.78
N THR A 18 15.15 -19.10 -35.53
CA THR A 18 15.32 -20.56 -35.45
C THR A 18 14.92 -21.29 -36.74
N GLY A 19 14.17 -20.64 -37.64
CA GLY A 19 13.66 -21.24 -38.88
C GLY A 19 12.57 -22.30 -38.68
N GLY A 20 12.10 -22.54 -37.45
CA GLY A 20 11.11 -23.55 -37.11
C GLY A 20 9.79 -22.97 -36.60
N PRO A 21 8.65 -23.67 -36.75
CA PRO A 21 7.36 -23.19 -36.27
C PRO A 21 7.24 -23.34 -34.74
N PHE A 22 6.61 -22.35 -34.11
CA PHE A 22 6.28 -22.36 -32.67
C PHE A 22 4.78 -22.29 -32.47
N LYS A 23 4.24 -23.06 -31.51
CA LYS A 23 2.84 -22.89 -31.07
C LYS A 23 2.73 -21.71 -30.12
N ARG A 24 1.64 -20.93 -30.19
CA ARG A 24 1.42 -19.78 -29.31
C ARG A 24 1.43 -20.15 -27.82
N ALA A 25 0.85 -21.29 -27.46
CA ALA A 25 0.86 -21.80 -26.09
C ALA A 25 2.29 -22.01 -25.55
N HIS A 26 3.22 -22.49 -26.39
CA HIS A 26 4.62 -22.67 -25.99
C HIS A 26 5.29 -21.31 -25.72
N ILE A 27 4.93 -20.26 -26.47
CA ILE A 27 5.50 -18.93 -26.27
C ILE A 27 5.14 -18.38 -24.88
N TYR A 28 3.90 -18.54 -24.42
CA TYR A 28 3.54 -18.13 -23.07
C TYR A 28 4.35 -18.85 -21.99
N GLU A 29 4.58 -20.16 -22.17
CA GLU A 29 5.40 -20.96 -21.27
C GLU A 29 6.87 -20.51 -21.25
N LEU A 30 7.43 -20.16 -22.42
CA LEU A 30 8.79 -19.67 -22.54
C LEU A 30 8.94 -18.25 -21.95
N LEU A 31 7.97 -17.37 -22.18
CA LEU A 31 7.93 -16.04 -21.57
C LEU A 31 7.92 -16.14 -20.04
N ALA A 32 7.12 -17.05 -19.47
CA ALA A 32 7.11 -17.29 -18.02
C ALA A 32 8.45 -17.83 -17.52
N ALA A 33 9.05 -18.78 -18.25
CA ALA A 33 10.36 -19.35 -17.90
C ALA A 33 11.49 -18.32 -17.91
N SER A 34 11.43 -17.29 -18.76
CA SER A 34 12.40 -16.18 -18.79
C SER A 34 12.48 -15.40 -17.48
N PHE A 35 11.45 -15.46 -16.65
CA PHE A 35 11.37 -14.83 -15.33
C PHE A 35 11.35 -15.85 -14.19
N GLY A 36 11.80 -17.08 -14.43
CA GLY A 36 11.96 -18.12 -13.40
C GLY A 36 10.67 -18.87 -13.03
N PHE A 37 9.54 -18.62 -13.70
CA PHE A 37 8.29 -19.34 -13.44
C PHE A 37 8.27 -20.71 -14.13
N LYS A 38 7.72 -21.71 -13.44
CA LYS A 38 7.60 -23.08 -13.95
C LYS A 38 6.56 -23.23 -15.07
N SER A 39 5.60 -22.31 -15.15
CA SER A 39 4.57 -22.27 -16.19
C SER A 39 3.94 -20.89 -16.30
N TYR A 40 3.22 -20.64 -17.40
CA TYR A 40 2.48 -19.38 -17.56
C TYR A 40 1.32 -19.26 -16.56
N ALA A 41 0.70 -20.39 -16.19
CA ALA A 41 -0.32 -20.40 -15.14
C ALA A 41 0.26 -19.98 -13.78
N ALA A 42 1.47 -20.45 -13.44
CA ALA A 42 2.15 -20.07 -12.19
C ALA A 42 2.52 -18.59 -12.16
N LEU A 43 2.92 -18.01 -13.30
CA LEU A 43 3.12 -16.56 -13.42
C LEU A 43 1.82 -15.81 -13.10
N GLY A 44 0.72 -16.14 -13.77
CA GLY A 44 -0.56 -15.43 -13.61
C GLY A 44 -1.28 -15.61 -12.27
N VAL A 45 -0.74 -16.40 -11.34
CA VAL A 45 -1.23 -16.48 -9.95
C VAL A 45 -0.71 -15.32 -9.11
N ASP A 46 0.47 -14.79 -9.44
CA ASP A 46 1.24 -14.00 -8.48
C ASP A 46 1.94 -12.78 -9.11
N ALA A 47 2.04 -12.76 -10.43
CA ALA A 47 2.78 -11.76 -11.14
C ALA A 47 2.16 -11.43 -12.50
N VAL A 48 2.46 -10.23 -12.98
CA VAL A 48 1.99 -9.74 -14.28
C VAL A 48 3.16 -9.17 -15.06
N PHE A 49 3.08 -9.25 -16.39
CA PHE A 49 4.08 -8.60 -17.23
C PHE A 49 3.95 -7.09 -17.12
N THR A 50 5.08 -6.41 -17.17
CA THR A 50 5.14 -4.94 -17.21
C THR A 50 6.20 -4.49 -18.22
N GLN A 51 6.13 -3.22 -18.59
CA GLN A 51 7.18 -2.57 -19.37
C GLN A 51 8.04 -1.77 -18.40
N GLN A 52 9.29 -2.18 -18.23
CA GLN A 52 10.28 -1.55 -17.37
C GLN A 52 10.73 -0.20 -17.95
N ARG A 53 11.11 0.74 -17.08
CA ARG A 53 11.80 1.96 -17.50
C ARG A 53 13.28 1.67 -17.76
N PRO A 54 13.99 2.52 -18.54
CA PRO A 54 15.41 2.34 -18.82
C PRO A 54 16.30 2.25 -17.56
N ASP A 55 15.87 2.88 -16.47
CA ASP A 55 16.58 2.96 -15.18
C ASP A 55 16.21 1.82 -14.21
N ASP A 56 15.25 0.96 -14.55
CA ASP A 56 14.92 -0.20 -13.72
C ASP A 56 16.05 -1.24 -13.79
N GLU A 57 16.41 -1.82 -12.65
CA GLU A 57 17.33 -2.96 -12.62
C GLU A 57 16.81 -4.08 -13.54
N ARG A 58 17.66 -4.46 -14.48
CA ARG A 58 17.34 -5.53 -15.43
C ARG A 58 17.22 -6.83 -14.67
N THR A 59 16.03 -7.44 -14.70
CA THR A 59 15.87 -8.79 -14.18
C THR A 59 16.83 -9.71 -14.92
N ALA A 60 17.68 -10.44 -14.19
CA ALA A 60 18.63 -11.37 -14.78
C ALA A 60 17.88 -12.35 -15.71
N SER A 61 18.33 -12.46 -16.96
CA SER A 61 17.72 -13.38 -17.93
C SER A 61 17.88 -14.82 -17.45
N HIS A 62 16.77 -15.53 -17.22
CA HIS A 62 16.76 -16.91 -16.72
C HIS A 62 16.98 -17.92 -17.87
N SER A 63 18.06 -17.76 -18.63
CA SER A 63 18.36 -18.54 -19.84
C SER A 63 18.35 -20.06 -19.59
N ALA A 64 18.83 -20.51 -18.43
CA ALA A 64 18.81 -21.92 -18.02
C ALA A 64 17.37 -22.48 -17.88
N PHE A 65 16.45 -21.68 -17.35
CA PHE A 65 15.03 -22.07 -17.21
C PHE A 65 14.34 -22.12 -18.57
N VAL A 66 14.61 -21.14 -19.44
CA VAL A 66 14.09 -21.13 -20.82
C VAL A 66 14.58 -22.36 -21.59
N ARG A 67 15.88 -22.66 -21.51
CA ARG A 67 16.48 -23.84 -22.16
C ARG A 67 15.83 -25.13 -21.68
N ARG A 68 15.68 -25.29 -20.36
CA ARG A 68 14.99 -26.46 -19.78
C ARG A 68 13.56 -26.57 -20.30
N ARG A 69 12.82 -25.46 -20.34
CA ARG A 69 11.42 -25.45 -20.78
C ARG A 69 11.30 -25.78 -22.27
N CYS A 70 12.21 -25.32 -23.11
CA CYS A 70 12.29 -25.74 -24.52
C CYS A 70 12.41 -27.27 -24.67
N ILE A 71 13.29 -27.91 -23.89
CA ILE A 71 13.47 -29.37 -23.92
C ILE A 71 12.19 -30.08 -23.47
N GLU A 72 11.56 -29.62 -22.40
CA GLU A 72 10.28 -30.17 -21.90
C GLU A 72 9.14 -30.04 -22.94
N LEU A 73 9.18 -29.00 -23.78
CA LEU A 73 8.23 -28.77 -24.88
C LEU A 73 8.59 -29.52 -26.17
N GLY A 74 9.65 -30.34 -26.15
CA GLY A 74 10.06 -31.22 -27.26
C GLY A 74 10.97 -30.56 -28.30
N LEU A 75 11.59 -29.42 -28.00
CA LEU A 75 12.59 -28.81 -28.89
C LEU A 75 13.94 -29.52 -28.76
N SER A 76 14.73 -29.51 -29.84
CA SER A 76 16.09 -30.03 -29.80
C SER A 76 16.98 -29.18 -28.87
N PRO A 77 18.04 -29.75 -28.28
CA PRO A 77 18.97 -29.00 -27.44
C PRO A 77 19.56 -27.76 -28.14
N GLU A 78 19.92 -27.89 -29.42
CA GLU A 78 20.47 -26.77 -30.22
C GLU A 78 19.45 -25.62 -30.38
N SER A 79 18.19 -25.95 -30.68
CA SER A 79 17.12 -24.95 -30.74
C SER A 79 16.82 -24.35 -29.36
N ALA A 80 16.91 -25.14 -28.29
CA ALA A 80 16.70 -24.67 -26.92
C ALA A 80 17.76 -23.64 -26.51
N ASP A 81 19.03 -23.89 -26.85
CA ASP A 81 20.15 -22.97 -26.61
C ASP A 81 19.95 -21.65 -27.36
N LEU A 82 19.61 -21.71 -28.65
CA LEU A 82 19.33 -20.51 -29.45
C LEU A 82 18.14 -19.72 -28.91
N VAL A 83 17.01 -20.37 -28.61
CA VAL A 83 15.82 -19.71 -28.04
C VAL A 83 16.14 -19.01 -26.72
N SER A 84 16.95 -19.62 -25.86
CA SER A 84 17.29 -19.03 -24.55
C SER A 84 18.02 -17.69 -24.67
N VAL A 85 18.90 -17.55 -25.67
CA VAL A 85 19.63 -16.32 -25.96
C VAL A 85 18.74 -15.30 -26.66
N THR A 86 18.07 -15.73 -27.74
CA THR A 86 17.25 -14.86 -28.58
C THR A 86 16.06 -14.28 -27.82
N LEU A 87 15.36 -15.09 -27.00
CA LEU A 87 14.24 -14.60 -26.20
C LEU A 87 14.68 -13.62 -25.12
N GLY A 88 15.83 -13.86 -24.48
CA GLY A 88 16.40 -12.92 -23.51
C GLY A 88 16.72 -11.56 -24.13
N ALA A 89 17.36 -11.56 -25.30
CA ALA A 89 17.66 -10.32 -26.03
C ALA A 89 16.39 -9.56 -26.44
N PHE A 90 15.38 -10.27 -26.95
CA PHE A 90 14.08 -9.70 -27.31
C PHE A 90 13.38 -9.01 -26.14
N LEU A 91 13.37 -9.65 -24.96
CA LEU A 91 12.75 -9.08 -23.76
C LEU A 91 13.51 -7.86 -23.25
N ALA A 92 14.85 -7.91 -23.29
CA ALA A 92 15.70 -6.79 -22.90
C ALA A 92 15.55 -5.56 -23.83
N GLU A 93 15.50 -5.77 -25.15
CA GLU A 93 15.32 -4.70 -26.15
C GLU A 93 13.98 -3.99 -25.97
N ARG A 94 12.93 -4.73 -25.59
CA ARG A 94 11.59 -4.19 -25.36
C ARG A 94 11.32 -3.80 -23.91
N GLN A 95 12.33 -3.89 -23.04
CA GLN A 95 12.23 -3.59 -21.61
C GLN A 95 11.06 -4.34 -20.95
N ILE A 96 10.92 -5.63 -21.20
CA ILE A 96 9.83 -6.43 -20.62
C ILE A 96 10.29 -7.06 -19.32
N GLY A 97 9.54 -6.79 -18.27
CA GLY A 97 9.73 -7.33 -16.94
C GLY A 97 8.48 -8.03 -16.40
N VAL A 98 8.57 -8.47 -15.15
CA VAL A 98 7.46 -9.02 -14.38
C VAL A 98 7.44 -8.35 -13.01
N VAL A 99 6.26 -7.96 -12.54
CA VAL A 99 6.06 -7.45 -11.19
C VAL A 99 5.16 -8.39 -10.40
N ARG A 100 5.54 -8.65 -9.14
CA ARG A 100 4.73 -9.41 -8.19
C ARG A 100 3.53 -8.55 -7.78
N ILE A 101 2.32 -9.10 -7.83
CA ILE A 101 1.10 -8.34 -7.54
C ILE A 101 1.13 -7.80 -6.10
N SER A 102 1.66 -8.58 -5.14
CA SER A 102 1.84 -8.14 -3.76
C SER A 102 2.82 -6.97 -3.61
N ALA A 103 3.93 -6.97 -4.36
CA ALA A 103 4.90 -5.88 -4.33
C ALA A 103 4.32 -4.61 -4.98
N LEU A 104 3.55 -4.77 -6.05
CA LEU A 104 2.81 -3.67 -6.67
C LEU A 104 1.82 -3.05 -5.68
N ILE A 105 1.07 -3.86 -4.92
CA ILE A 105 0.15 -3.36 -3.89
C ILE A 105 0.89 -2.56 -2.81
N GLY A 106 1.98 -3.09 -2.27
CA GLY A 106 2.76 -2.37 -1.25
C GLY A 106 3.26 -1.03 -1.76
N HIS A 107 3.71 -0.98 -3.02
CA HIS A 107 4.10 0.28 -3.65
C HIS A 107 2.91 1.25 -3.82
N LEU A 108 1.78 0.78 -4.35
CA LEU A 108 0.57 1.60 -4.56
C LEU A 108 -0.03 2.15 -3.26
N ARG A 109 0.18 1.46 -2.13
CA ARG A 109 -0.25 1.92 -0.80
C ARG A 109 0.71 2.92 -0.16
N GLY A 110 1.91 3.10 -0.72
CA GLY A 110 2.96 3.89 -0.08
C GLY A 110 3.66 3.16 1.07
N ASP A 111 3.51 1.84 1.20
CA ASP A 111 4.14 1.01 2.26
C ASP A 111 5.68 0.87 2.07
N TRP A 112 6.31 1.72 1.25
CA TRP A 112 7.76 1.75 1.04
C TRP A 112 8.33 2.99 1.72
N SER A 113 8.90 2.81 2.91
CA SER A 113 9.72 3.83 3.55
C SER A 113 10.87 4.18 2.62
N SER A 114 10.83 5.36 2.00
CA SER A 114 12.03 5.91 1.40
C SER A 114 13.03 6.14 2.55
N PRO A 115 14.29 5.69 2.46
CA PRO A 115 15.31 6.01 3.46
C PRO A 115 15.57 7.51 3.63
N ASP A 116 14.95 8.35 2.79
CA ASP A 116 15.12 9.80 2.77
C ASP A 116 14.16 10.55 3.71
N ASP A 117 13.23 9.87 4.41
CA ASP A 117 12.36 10.52 5.40
C ASP A 117 13.04 10.60 6.78
N TYR A 118 14.20 11.26 6.81
CA TYR A 118 14.71 11.85 8.04
C TYR A 118 14.09 13.24 8.17
N PRO A 119 13.52 13.61 9.33
CA PRO A 119 13.07 14.98 9.56
C PRO A 119 14.28 15.92 9.39
N ILE A 120 14.16 16.85 8.45
CA ILE A 120 15.11 17.94 8.26
C ILE A 120 15.23 18.68 9.59
N GLY A 121 16.35 18.50 10.29
CA GLY A 121 16.47 19.06 11.62
C GLY A 121 17.77 18.82 12.38
N VAL A 122 18.94 18.69 11.74
CA VAL A 122 20.22 19.11 12.36
C VAL A 122 21.34 19.22 11.34
N ASP A 123 21.89 20.42 11.19
CA ASP A 123 23.17 20.70 10.51
C ASP A 123 24.25 19.74 11.00
N THR A 124 24.67 18.81 10.14
CA THR A 124 25.96 18.14 10.27
C THR A 124 26.61 17.97 8.91
N GLU A 125 27.42 18.98 8.55
CA GLU A 125 28.50 18.86 7.58
C GLU A 125 29.41 17.67 7.95
N ARG A 126 29.20 16.51 7.31
CA ARG A 126 30.15 15.40 7.40
C ARG A 126 30.29 14.68 6.06
N PHE A 127 31.39 14.99 5.40
CA PHE A 127 31.96 14.24 4.28
C PHE A 127 32.12 12.75 4.64
N GLY A 128 31.72 11.87 3.71
CA GLY A 128 32.00 10.44 3.76
C GLY A 128 31.38 9.69 2.58
N ASP A 129 32.14 9.48 1.51
CA ASP A 129 31.81 8.58 0.41
C ASP A 129 31.75 7.13 0.92
N GLU A 130 30.56 6.59 1.14
CA GLU A 130 30.33 5.13 1.20
C GLU A 130 29.10 4.77 0.37
N GLN A 131 29.36 4.14 -0.79
CA GLN A 131 28.37 3.53 -1.67
C GLN A 131 27.61 2.44 -0.90
N ASN A 132 26.29 2.61 -0.75
CA ASN A 132 25.40 1.57 -0.23
C ASN A 132 24.50 1.05 -1.37
N ASP A 133 24.80 -0.17 -1.80
CA ASP A 133 24.25 -0.88 -2.97
C ASP A 133 22.93 -1.60 -2.63
N GLY A 134 21.81 -0.88 -2.61
CA GLY A 134 20.50 -1.51 -2.34
C GLY A 134 19.26 -0.74 -2.81
N ARG A 135 19.37 0.14 -3.81
CA ARG A 135 18.25 1.00 -4.21
C ARG A 135 17.31 0.30 -5.21
N ALA A 136 16.12 -0.06 -4.74
CA ALA A 136 15.05 -0.67 -5.53
C ALA A 136 14.55 0.26 -6.67
N PRO A 137 13.91 -0.29 -7.72
CA PRO A 137 13.51 0.48 -8.89
C PRO A 137 12.55 1.63 -8.54
N ARG A 138 12.79 2.81 -9.11
CA ARG A 138 11.99 4.02 -8.90
C ARG A 138 10.79 4.01 -9.86
N TRP A 139 9.61 3.73 -9.33
CA TRP A 139 8.34 3.75 -10.07
C TRP A 139 7.79 5.20 -10.15
N PRO A 140 6.85 5.51 -11.05
CA PRO A 140 6.53 6.89 -11.44
C PRO A 140 6.04 7.73 -10.27
N ASP A 141 6.70 8.87 -10.05
CA ASP A 141 6.12 10.01 -9.35
C ASP A 141 4.91 10.50 -10.19
N GLY A 142 3.74 10.50 -9.57
CA GLY A 142 2.46 11.13 -9.96
C GLY A 142 2.26 11.55 -11.41
N ASP A 143 1.66 10.67 -12.21
CA ASP A 143 0.63 11.08 -13.17
C ASP A 143 -0.31 9.89 -13.44
N GLU A 144 -1.58 10.12 -13.16
CA GLU A 144 -2.70 9.18 -13.22
C GLU A 144 -2.95 8.74 -14.68
N GLY A 145 -2.10 7.86 -15.20
CA GLY A 145 -2.19 7.45 -16.62
C GLY A 145 -1.05 6.60 -17.17
N ASP A 146 0.06 6.46 -16.44
CA ASP A 146 1.30 5.91 -16.99
C ASP A 146 1.53 4.41 -16.69
N PHE A 147 0.49 3.68 -16.27
CA PHE A 147 0.59 2.22 -16.16
C PHE A 147 0.61 1.57 -17.53
N ALA A 148 1.65 0.79 -17.80
CA ALA A 148 1.79 0.09 -19.08
C ALA A 148 0.53 -0.75 -19.37
N PRO A 149 -0.11 -0.63 -20.55
CA PRO A 149 -1.30 -1.41 -20.91
C PRO A 149 -1.13 -2.92 -20.75
N LEU A 150 0.12 -3.40 -20.84
CA LEU A 150 0.52 -4.78 -20.62
C LEU A 150 0.20 -5.25 -19.19
N MET A 151 0.46 -4.39 -18.20
CA MET A 151 0.24 -4.68 -16.79
C MET A 151 -1.25 -4.68 -16.47
N LEU A 152 -1.99 -3.66 -16.94
CA LEU A 152 -3.43 -3.56 -16.72
C LEU A 152 -4.18 -4.78 -17.28
N GLU A 153 -3.89 -5.18 -18.52
CA GLU A 153 -4.52 -6.39 -19.10
C GLU A 153 -4.11 -7.66 -18.32
N GLY A 154 -2.86 -7.74 -17.85
CA GLY A 154 -2.39 -8.84 -17.01
C GLY A 154 -3.16 -8.94 -15.69
N LEU A 155 -3.37 -7.80 -15.02
CA LEU A 155 -4.15 -7.70 -13.79
C LEU A 155 -5.62 -8.04 -14.03
N GLU A 156 -6.24 -7.51 -15.09
CA GLU A 156 -7.63 -7.84 -15.46
C GLU A 156 -7.79 -9.35 -15.73
N ALA A 157 -6.83 -9.96 -16.42
CA ALA A 157 -6.84 -11.39 -16.69
C ALA A 157 -6.69 -12.22 -15.39
N ALA A 158 -5.84 -11.79 -14.46
CA ALA A 158 -5.71 -12.44 -13.15
C ALA A 158 -6.97 -12.27 -12.30
N ALA A 159 -7.54 -11.07 -12.26
CA ALA A 159 -8.79 -10.75 -11.58
C ALA A 159 -9.95 -11.59 -12.11
N SER A 160 -10.09 -11.74 -13.44
CA SER A 160 -11.12 -12.58 -14.07
C SER A 160 -11.08 -14.06 -13.65
N LYS A 161 -9.96 -14.53 -13.11
CA LYS A 161 -9.77 -15.89 -12.58
C LYS A 161 -9.98 -15.99 -11.07
N GLY A 162 -10.46 -14.92 -10.41
CA GLY A 162 -10.72 -14.88 -8.97
C GLY A 162 -9.49 -14.56 -8.12
N ASN A 163 -8.50 -13.84 -8.67
CA ASN A 163 -7.35 -13.41 -7.88
C ASN A 163 -7.68 -12.16 -7.06
N ALA A 164 -7.74 -12.31 -5.73
CA ALA A 164 -8.07 -11.24 -4.79
C ALA A 164 -7.07 -10.08 -4.83
N LEU A 165 -5.77 -10.37 -4.93
CA LEU A 165 -4.71 -9.36 -5.01
C LEU A 165 -4.80 -8.57 -6.32
N ALA A 166 -5.11 -9.23 -7.44
CA ALA A 166 -5.29 -8.53 -8.72
C ALA A 166 -6.49 -7.59 -8.68
N HIS A 167 -7.60 -8.02 -8.08
CA HIS A 167 -8.74 -7.13 -7.83
C HIS A 167 -8.34 -5.95 -6.95
N TYR A 168 -7.58 -6.16 -5.88
CA TYR A 168 -7.16 -5.09 -4.99
C TYR A 168 -6.20 -4.10 -5.67
N ALA A 169 -5.20 -4.59 -6.42
CA ALA A 169 -4.30 -3.74 -7.20
C ALA A 169 -5.04 -2.88 -8.24
N LEU A 170 -6.03 -3.45 -8.93
CA LEU A 170 -6.88 -2.70 -9.86
C LEU A 170 -7.77 -1.68 -9.14
N ALA A 171 -8.18 -1.95 -7.90
CA ALA A 171 -8.88 -0.96 -7.10
C ALA A 171 -7.93 0.21 -6.80
N LEU A 172 -6.73 -0.04 -6.27
CA LEU A 172 -5.76 1.02 -5.96
C LEU A 172 -5.38 1.87 -7.20
N ILE A 173 -5.18 1.24 -8.36
CA ILE A 173 -4.91 1.96 -9.63
C ILE A 173 -6.07 2.87 -10.06
N HIS A 174 -7.30 2.54 -9.67
CA HIS A 174 -8.50 3.32 -9.98
C HIS A 174 -9.00 4.13 -8.78
N ALA A 175 -8.25 4.20 -7.68
CA ALA A 175 -8.63 4.99 -6.53
C ALA A 175 -8.78 6.47 -6.94
N PRO A 176 -9.80 7.17 -6.44
CA PRO A 176 -9.95 8.59 -6.75
C PRO A 176 -8.86 9.39 -6.02
N ASP A 177 -8.16 10.26 -6.74
CA ASP A 177 -7.19 11.20 -6.14
C ASP A 177 -7.88 12.23 -5.24
N GLU A 178 -7.22 12.61 -4.15
CA GLU A 178 -7.76 13.60 -3.18
C GLU A 178 -7.73 15.03 -3.75
N GLU A 179 -6.70 15.38 -4.53
CA GLU A 179 -6.58 16.69 -5.20
C GLU A 179 -7.68 16.93 -6.26
N ASP A 180 -8.22 15.85 -6.79
CA ASP A 180 -9.36 15.81 -7.70
C ASP A 180 -10.68 16.25 -7.02
N ALA A 181 -10.63 16.45 -5.70
CA ALA A 181 -11.72 16.99 -4.92
C ALA A 181 -11.96 18.49 -5.08
N ASP A 182 -10.92 19.26 -5.33
CA ASP A 182 -11.04 20.72 -5.32
C ASP A 182 -11.38 21.29 -6.70
N GLN A 183 -11.17 20.51 -7.76
CA GLN A 183 -11.56 20.87 -9.14
C GLN A 183 -13.05 20.65 -9.43
N LYS A 184 -13.88 20.44 -8.39
CA LYS A 184 -15.27 19.93 -8.47
C LYS A 184 -16.36 20.96 -8.80
N THR A 185 -16.11 22.26 -8.73
CA THR A 185 -17.20 23.25 -8.81
C THR A 185 -17.65 23.49 -10.26
N GLY A 186 -18.64 22.72 -10.72
CA GLY A 186 -19.37 22.96 -11.99
C GLY A 186 -19.38 21.79 -12.97
N SER A 187 -18.48 20.82 -12.84
CA SER A 187 -18.33 19.71 -13.80
C SER A 187 -19.53 18.74 -13.80
N SER A 188 -20.14 18.49 -12.64
CA SER A 188 -21.34 17.65 -12.51
C SER A 188 -22.56 18.27 -13.19
N TYR A 189 -22.68 19.60 -13.15
CA TYR A 189 -23.73 20.34 -13.84
C TYR A 189 -23.61 20.18 -15.36
N TRP A 190 -22.41 20.39 -15.92
CA TRP A 190 -22.17 20.24 -17.35
C TRP A 190 -22.39 18.80 -17.82
N HIS A 191 -21.93 17.81 -17.05
CA HIS A 191 -22.23 16.42 -17.34
C HIS A 191 -23.75 16.14 -17.39
N SER A 192 -24.53 16.64 -16.42
CA SER A 192 -25.99 16.52 -16.43
C SER A 192 -26.63 17.22 -17.64
N GLN A 193 -26.13 18.40 -18.02
CA GLN A 193 -26.59 19.12 -19.22
C GLN A 193 -26.30 18.35 -20.51
N ALA A 194 -25.13 17.73 -20.63
CA ALA A 194 -24.78 16.86 -21.76
C ALA A 194 -25.71 15.64 -21.83
N GLN A 195 -26.00 14.99 -20.70
CA GLN A 195 -26.93 13.86 -20.62
C GLN A 195 -28.36 14.22 -21.05
N GLN A 196 -28.78 15.48 -20.85
CA GLN A 196 -30.07 16.01 -21.29
C GLN A 196 -30.10 16.35 -22.79
N GLY A 197 -29.02 16.09 -23.54
CA GLY A 197 -28.93 16.28 -24.98
C GLY A 197 -28.44 17.67 -25.40
N ARG A 198 -27.96 18.50 -24.47
CA ARG A 198 -27.31 19.78 -24.82
C ARG A 198 -25.97 19.50 -25.48
N VAL A 199 -25.74 20.12 -26.63
CA VAL A 199 -24.43 20.08 -27.30
C VAL A 199 -23.47 21.02 -26.57
N LEU A 200 -22.47 20.45 -25.89
CA LEU A 200 -21.41 21.20 -25.21
C LEU A 200 -20.17 21.33 -26.12
N THR A 201 -19.44 22.43 -25.96
CA THR A 201 -18.21 22.71 -26.73
C THR A 201 -17.15 23.38 -25.85
N GLY A 202 -15.87 23.20 -26.18
CA GLY A 202 -14.76 23.79 -25.44
C GLY A 202 -14.72 23.31 -23.98
N VAL A 203 -14.46 24.23 -23.07
CA VAL A 203 -14.26 23.96 -21.62
C VAL A 203 -15.47 23.26 -20.98
N GLU A 204 -16.70 23.59 -21.37
CA GLU A 204 -17.91 22.92 -20.84
C GLU A 204 -17.93 21.43 -21.17
N LYS A 205 -17.47 21.07 -22.37
CA LYS A 205 -17.37 19.67 -22.80
C LYS A 205 -16.22 18.96 -22.09
N GLU A 206 -15.07 19.60 -21.99
CA GLU A 206 -13.91 19.05 -21.27
C GLU A 206 -14.26 18.72 -19.81
N TRP A 207 -14.98 19.61 -19.12
CA TRP A 207 -15.44 19.37 -17.76
C TRP A 207 -16.48 18.26 -17.66
N ALA A 208 -17.42 18.18 -18.61
CA ALA A 208 -18.40 17.09 -18.66
C ALA A 208 -17.73 15.73 -18.90
N ASP A 209 -16.79 15.66 -19.85
CA ASP A 209 -16.04 14.45 -20.19
C ASP A 209 -15.13 14.01 -19.03
N ALA A 210 -14.45 14.95 -18.36
CA ALA A 210 -13.65 14.67 -17.17
C ALA A 210 -14.50 14.15 -15.99
N HIS A 211 -15.70 14.69 -15.80
CA HIS A 211 -16.63 14.17 -14.79
C HIS A 211 -17.13 12.77 -15.13
N ALA A 212 -17.46 12.49 -16.39
CA ALA A 212 -17.84 11.15 -16.84
C ALA A 212 -16.71 10.13 -16.65
N GLY A 213 -15.46 10.54 -16.92
CA GLY A 213 -14.25 9.77 -16.67
C GLY A 213 -14.13 9.36 -15.19
N ARG A 214 -14.23 10.34 -14.28
CA ARG A 214 -14.18 10.09 -12.83
C ARG A 214 -15.30 9.19 -12.32
N LEU A 215 -16.52 9.33 -12.85
CA LEU A 215 -17.62 8.40 -12.51
C LEU A 215 -17.28 6.97 -12.94
N THR A 216 -16.75 6.79 -14.14
CA THR A 216 -16.34 5.48 -14.66
C THR A 216 -15.21 4.87 -13.81
N GLN A 217 -14.25 5.69 -13.39
CA GLN A 217 -13.15 5.28 -12.51
C GLN A 217 -13.66 4.89 -11.12
N ALA A 218 -14.51 5.71 -10.49
CA ALA A 218 -15.13 5.41 -9.20
C ALA A 218 -15.97 4.12 -9.24
N GLU A 219 -16.67 3.85 -10.34
CA GLU A 219 -17.37 2.58 -10.56
C GLU A 219 -16.41 1.39 -10.63
N ARG A 220 -15.28 1.52 -11.35
CA ARG A 220 -14.24 0.49 -11.42
C ARG A 220 -13.61 0.24 -10.06
N TYR A 221 -13.22 1.30 -9.36
CA TYR A 221 -12.71 1.26 -7.99
C TYR A 221 -13.63 0.46 -7.08
N GLY A 222 -14.89 0.91 -6.95
CA GLY A 222 -15.86 0.28 -6.06
C GLY A 222 -16.20 -1.16 -6.45
N ARG A 223 -16.16 -1.52 -7.75
CA ARG A 223 -16.37 -2.89 -8.21
C ARG A 223 -15.19 -3.78 -7.81
N HIS A 224 -13.97 -3.36 -8.12
CA HIS A 224 -12.77 -4.14 -7.86
C HIS A 224 -12.52 -4.30 -6.35
N LEU A 225 -12.76 -3.25 -5.57
CA LEU A 225 -12.60 -3.28 -4.12
C LEU A 225 -13.56 -4.27 -3.46
N ARG A 226 -14.86 -4.24 -3.81
CA ARG A 226 -15.86 -5.18 -3.30
C ARG A 226 -15.54 -6.63 -3.67
N GLU A 227 -15.09 -6.86 -4.90
CA GLU A 227 -14.74 -8.22 -5.33
C GLU A 227 -13.46 -8.73 -4.65
N ALA A 228 -12.47 -7.87 -4.41
CA ALA A 228 -11.30 -8.21 -3.60
C ALA A 228 -11.70 -8.58 -2.17
N GLY A 229 -12.58 -7.79 -1.53
CA GLY A 229 -13.10 -8.08 -0.20
C GLY A 229 -13.91 -9.38 -0.16
N ARG A 230 -14.77 -9.63 -1.14
CA ARG A 230 -15.53 -10.89 -1.29
C ARG A 230 -14.63 -12.12 -1.41
N LEU A 231 -13.44 -11.96 -2.01
CA LEU A 231 -12.43 -12.99 -2.14
C LEU A 231 -11.50 -13.11 -0.91
N GLY A 232 -11.73 -12.31 0.14
CA GLY A 232 -11.02 -12.39 1.42
C GLY A 232 -9.76 -11.54 1.52
N ASN A 233 -9.58 -10.54 0.64
CA ASN A 233 -8.48 -9.58 0.78
C ASN A 233 -8.74 -8.64 1.96
N GLN A 234 -7.90 -8.72 3.00
CA GLN A 234 -8.10 -7.97 4.25
C GLN A 234 -7.91 -6.46 4.09
N HIS A 235 -6.92 -6.03 3.30
CA HIS A 235 -6.73 -4.61 2.99
C HIS A 235 -7.95 -4.02 2.28
N ALA A 236 -8.51 -4.73 1.30
CA ALA A 236 -9.73 -4.32 0.61
C ALA A 236 -10.93 -4.23 1.56
N LEU A 237 -11.04 -5.15 2.52
CA LEU A 237 -12.10 -5.11 3.53
C LEU A 237 -11.95 -3.90 4.46
N LEU A 238 -10.72 -3.56 4.86
CA LEU A 238 -10.45 -2.37 5.66
C LEU A 238 -10.79 -1.09 4.88
N ASP A 239 -10.37 -0.97 3.62
CA ASP A 239 -10.69 0.17 2.77
C ASP A 239 -12.22 0.28 2.52
N LEU A 240 -12.95 -0.86 2.45
CA LEU A 240 -14.42 -0.87 2.39
C LEU A 240 -15.05 -0.35 3.68
N ALA A 241 -14.51 -0.73 4.83
CA ALA A 241 -14.95 -0.22 6.13
C ALA A 241 -14.71 1.29 6.23
N GLU A 242 -13.52 1.73 5.81
CA GLU A 242 -13.13 3.13 5.87
C GLU A 242 -13.99 4.01 4.96
N ARG A 243 -14.12 3.66 3.67
CA ARG A 243 -14.69 4.55 2.65
C ARG A 243 -16.19 4.36 2.42
N PHE A 244 -16.70 3.16 2.65
CA PHE A 244 -18.09 2.81 2.37
C PHE A 244 -18.88 2.41 3.62
N GLY A 245 -18.21 2.34 4.78
CA GLY A 245 -18.84 1.94 6.03
C GLY A 245 -19.23 0.46 6.10
N ASP A 246 -18.55 -0.39 5.32
CA ASP A 246 -18.82 -1.83 5.29
C ASP A 246 -18.18 -2.53 6.51
N PRO A 247 -18.95 -3.20 7.40
CA PRO A 247 -18.41 -3.80 8.61
C PRO A 247 -17.68 -5.13 8.39
N SER A 248 -17.64 -5.67 7.16
CA SER A 248 -17.17 -7.03 6.86
C SER A 248 -15.74 -7.33 7.32
N PHE A 249 -14.88 -6.32 7.40
CA PHE A 249 -13.53 -6.46 7.97
C PHE A 249 -13.58 -6.97 9.41
N PHE A 250 -14.42 -6.35 10.24
CA PHE A 250 -14.54 -6.63 11.67
C PHE A 250 -15.45 -7.83 11.98
N GLU A 251 -16.10 -8.43 10.98
CA GLU A 251 -16.87 -9.68 11.15
C GLU A 251 -15.99 -10.93 11.06
N GLN A 252 -14.74 -10.77 10.61
CA GLN A 252 -13.76 -11.83 10.52
C GLN A 252 -12.86 -11.83 11.77
N PRO A 253 -12.24 -12.98 12.11
CA PRO A 253 -11.27 -13.02 13.20
C PRO A 253 -10.17 -11.98 12.96
N HIS A 254 -9.81 -11.23 14.01
CA HIS A 254 -8.81 -10.18 13.92
C HIS A 254 -7.49 -10.75 13.38
N HIS A 255 -7.17 -10.39 12.14
CA HIS A 255 -5.91 -10.70 11.50
C HIS A 255 -5.11 -9.40 11.39
N ASP A 256 -3.81 -9.50 11.70
CA ASP A 256 -2.89 -8.40 11.47
C ASP A 256 -2.81 -8.10 9.97
N VAL A 257 -3.15 -6.86 9.62
CA VAL A 257 -3.13 -6.34 8.24
C VAL A 257 -1.93 -5.44 7.99
N GLY A 258 -1.02 -5.30 8.97
CA GLY A 258 0.08 -4.34 8.88
C GLY A 258 -0.37 -2.90 8.69
N ALA A 259 -1.63 -2.59 8.98
CA ALA A 259 -2.16 -1.24 9.03
C ALA A 259 -1.94 -0.67 10.43
N ASP A 260 -1.86 0.65 10.55
CA ASP A 260 -1.78 1.32 11.84
C ASP A 260 -2.99 0.95 12.71
N PRO A 261 -2.77 0.27 13.86
CA PRO A 261 -3.85 -0.11 14.77
C PRO A 261 -4.72 1.07 15.22
N SER A 262 -4.15 2.27 15.37
CA SER A 262 -4.91 3.46 15.77
C SER A 262 -5.90 3.88 14.68
N ALA A 263 -5.47 3.93 13.41
CA ALA A 263 -6.38 4.16 12.28
C ALA A 263 -7.50 3.11 12.18
N VAL A 264 -7.20 1.83 12.46
CA VAL A 264 -8.23 0.77 12.46
C VAL A 264 -9.25 0.97 13.58
N ALA A 265 -8.81 1.44 14.75
CA ALA A 265 -9.71 1.75 15.86
C ALA A 265 -10.69 2.89 15.52
N GLU A 266 -10.22 3.97 14.90
CA GLU A 266 -11.07 5.09 14.47
C GLU A 266 -12.14 4.65 13.46
N ILE A 267 -11.78 3.77 12.52
CA ILE A 267 -12.75 3.18 11.59
C ILE A 267 -13.81 2.40 12.37
N ALA A 268 -13.42 1.58 13.34
CA ALA A 268 -14.36 0.81 14.16
C ALA A 268 -15.34 1.73 14.92
N GLU A 269 -14.87 2.83 15.48
CA GLU A 269 -15.69 3.79 16.24
C GLU A 269 -16.70 4.51 15.38
N ARG A 270 -16.28 4.94 14.18
CA ARG A 270 -17.17 5.56 13.20
C ARG A 270 -18.29 4.60 12.76
N LEU A 271 -18.05 3.30 12.82
CA LEU A 271 -19.05 2.25 12.59
C LEU A 271 -19.86 1.88 13.85
N GLY A 272 -19.59 2.52 14.99
CA GLY A 272 -20.24 2.23 16.27
C GLY A 272 -19.79 0.91 16.91
N ARG A 273 -18.65 0.35 16.48
CA ARG A 273 -18.12 -0.94 16.94
C ARG A 273 -17.15 -0.77 18.12
N VAL A 274 -17.70 -0.35 19.25
CA VAL A 274 -16.94 0.00 20.48
C VAL A 274 -16.01 -1.12 20.97
N THR A 275 -16.40 -2.39 20.82
CA THR A 275 -15.57 -3.54 21.24
C THR A 275 -14.34 -3.70 20.36
N ASP A 276 -14.49 -3.51 19.04
CA ASP A 276 -13.40 -3.63 18.08
C ASP A 276 -12.47 -2.42 18.18
N ALA A 277 -13.04 -1.23 18.38
CA ALA A 277 -12.28 -0.01 18.68
C ALA A 277 -11.36 -0.19 19.89
N LYS A 278 -11.91 -0.64 21.02
CA LYS A 278 -11.14 -0.93 22.23
C LYS A 278 -10.04 -1.96 21.98
N HIS A 279 -10.33 -2.99 21.18
CA HIS A 279 -9.33 -4.00 20.84
C HIS A 279 -8.15 -3.39 20.09
N TRP A 280 -8.41 -2.63 19.02
CA TRP A 280 -7.36 -2.03 18.20
C TRP A 280 -6.61 -0.90 18.92
N LEU A 281 -7.28 -0.09 19.77
CA LEU A 281 -6.60 0.83 20.68
C LEU A 281 -5.66 0.11 21.65
N THR A 282 -6.06 -1.07 22.13
CA THR A 282 -5.17 -1.89 22.97
C THR A 282 -3.95 -2.34 22.18
N VAL A 283 -4.11 -2.77 20.93
CA VAL A 283 -2.98 -3.17 20.06
C VAL A 283 -2.04 -1.97 19.78
N ALA A 284 -2.59 -0.78 19.55
CA ALA A 284 -1.82 0.45 19.38
C ALA A 284 -1.02 0.80 20.65
N ALA A 285 -1.70 0.82 21.80
CA ALA A 285 -1.08 1.10 23.10
C ALA A 285 0.01 0.08 23.45
N GLU A 286 -0.21 -1.21 23.17
CA GLU A 286 0.79 -2.26 23.37
C GLU A 286 1.99 -2.15 22.40
N SER A 287 1.86 -1.39 21.32
CA SER A 287 2.95 -1.01 20.40
C SER A 287 3.65 0.30 20.79
N GLY A 288 3.18 0.98 21.84
CA GLY A 288 3.78 2.22 22.36
C GLY A 288 3.07 3.51 21.97
N ASP A 289 1.91 3.44 21.31
CA ASP A 289 1.11 4.63 21.00
C ASP A 289 0.53 5.25 22.28
N THR A 290 0.99 6.47 22.62
CA THR A 290 0.60 7.16 23.85
C THR A 290 -0.77 7.82 23.76
N ASP A 291 -1.24 8.14 22.55
CA ASP A 291 -2.57 8.67 22.34
C ASP A 291 -3.60 7.54 22.49
N ALA A 292 -3.32 6.35 21.95
CA ALA A 292 -4.15 5.18 22.20
C ALA A 292 -4.24 4.82 23.69
N MET A 293 -3.12 4.92 24.44
CA MET A 293 -3.12 4.77 25.90
C MET A 293 -4.04 5.78 26.59
N LEU A 294 -3.98 7.06 26.19
CA LEU A 294 -4.82 8.12 26.74
C LEU A 294 -6.31 7.83 26.47
N ARG A 295 -6.65 7.50 25.22
CA ARG A 295 -8.02 7.16 24.82
C ARG A 295 -8.57 5.94 25.58
N LEU A 296 -7.74 4.92 25.81
CA LEU A 296 -8.15 3.78 26.63
C LEU A 296 -8.50 4.19 28.06
N ILE A 297 -7.70 5.07 28.68
CA ILE A 297 -7.98 5.59 30.03
C ILE A 297 -9.29 6.38 30.04
N GLU A 298 -9.45 7.29 29.08
CA GLU A 298 -10.55 8.25 29.06
C GLU A 298 -11.88 7.65 28.60
N GLU A 299 -11.89 6.64 27.75
CA GLU A 299 -13.11 6.19 27.07
C GLU A 299 -13.49 4.73 27.36
N HIS A 300 -12.52 3.87 27.72
CA HIS A 300 -12.75 2.41 27.69
C HIS A 300 -12.42 1.65 28.98
N ASP A 301 -11.44 2.10 29.76
CA ASP A 301 -10.90 1.40 30.93
C ASP A 301 -11.23 2.11 32.24
N GLN A 302 -12.05 3.17 32.24
CA GLN A 302 -12.45 3.95 33.43
C GLN A 302 -12.86 3.10 34.64
N SER A 303 -13.47 1.93 34.43
CA SER A 303 -13.89 1.01 35.50
C SER A 303 -12.76 0.15 36.09
N ASP A 304 -11.63 0.04 35.40
CA ASP A 304 -10.44 -0.74 35.79
C ASP A 304 -9.28 0.21 36.08
N LEU A 305 -9.29 0.76 37.29
CA LEU A 305 -8.27 1.71 37.76
C LEU A 305 -6.84 1.15 37.67
N ALA A 306 -6.65 -0.16 37.89
CA ALA A 306 -5.34 -0.79 37.79
C ALA A 306 -4.82 -0.79 36.34
N ARG A 307 -5.72 -1.02 35.38
CA ARG A 307 -5.40 -0.94 33.95
C ARG A 307 -5.12 0.50 33.51
N CYS A 308 -5.90 1.49 33.95
CA CYS A 308 -5.61 2.90 33.67
C CYS A 308 -4.22 3.32 34.16
N TRP A 309 -3.84 2.96 35.39
CA TRP A 309 -2.50 3.24 35.91
C TRP A 309 -1.40 2.48 35.16
N THR A 310 -1.68 1.26 34.66
CA THR A 310 -0.74 0.52 33.81
C THR A 310 -0.40 1.32 32.55
N TRP A 311 -1.39 1.93 31.90
CA TRP A 311 -1.19 2.81 30.75
C TRP A 311 -0.39 4.06 31.10
N VAL A 312 -0.68 4.73 32.22
CA VAL A 312 0.10 5.89 32.70
C VAL A 312 1.57 5.52 32.97
N TYR A 313 1.85 4.34 33.53
CA TYR A 313 3.23 3.90 33.74
C TYR A 313 3.92 3.52 32.44
N LEU A 314 3.21 2.84 31.52
CA LEU A 314 3.75 2.47 30.22
C LEU A 314 4.12 3.72 29.41
N SER A 315 3.24 4.72 29.38
CA SER A 315 3.49 5.96 28.64
C SER A 315 4.79 6.63 29.09
N ARG A 316 5.04 6.66 30.42
CA ARG A 316 6.29 7.21 31.00
C ARG A 316 7.53 6.42 30.57
N LEU A 317 7.41 5.10 30.43
CA LEU A 317 8.51 4.24 29.98
C LEU A 317 8.82 4.47 28.50
N VAL A 318 7.79 4.69 27.68
CA VAL A 318 7.92 4.96 26.24
C VAL A 318 8.40 6.40 25.96
N GLY A 319 8.18 7.34 26.89
CA GLY A 319 8.78 8.68 26.85
C GLY A 319 7.80 9.83 27.09
N THR A 320 6.50 9.55 27.21
CA THR A 320 5.44 10.55 27.39
C THR A 320 4.78 10.39 28.76
N ASP A 321 4.87 11.40 29.64
CA ASP A 321 4.22 11.33 30.96
C ASP A 321 2.76 11.79 30.87
N LEU A 322 1.82 10.84 30.76
CA LEU A 322 0.39 11.16 30.67
C LEU A 322 -0.15 11.84 31.94
N SER A 323 0.49 11.67 33.09
CA SER A 323 0.05 12.27 34.37
C SER A 323 0.38 13.76 34.51
N LYS A 324 1.16 14.32 33.58
CA LYS A 324 1.51 15.73 33.59
C LYS A 324 0.78 16.47 32.51
N ASP A 325 0.45 17.71 32.81
CA ASP A 325 -0.02 18.67 31.84
C ASP A 325 1.03 18.85 30.74
N ALA A 326 0.58 18.91 29.50
CA ALA A 326 1.39 19.11 28.31
C ALA A 326 0.79 20.27 27.52
N HIS A 327 0.99 21.50 28.01
CA HIS A 327 0.52 22.73 27.37
C HIS A 327 1.64 23.40 26.57
N TYR A 328 1.30 23.92 25.40
CA TYR A 328 2.22 24.67 24.53
C TYR A 328 1.50 25.86 23.89
N ALA A 329 2.27 26.82 23.39
CA ALA A 329 1.73 28.02 22.77
C ALA A 329 1.55 27.81 21.26
N ILE A 330 0.41 28.28 20.74
CA ILE A 330 0.10 28.30 19.31
C ILE A 330 -0.30 29.70 18.86
N ASN A 331 -0.12 29.97 17.57
CA ASN A 331 -0.63 31.15 16.87
C ASN A 331 -2.15 31.03 16.64
N GLU A 332 -2.78 32.11 16.16
CA GLU A 332 -4.22 32.13 15.85
C GLU A 332 -4.62 31.12 14.76
N ASP A 333 -3.70 30.79 13.85
CA ASP A 333 -3.89 29.79 12.78
C ASP A 333 -3.63 28.34 13.24
N GLY A 334 -3.27 28.13 14.51
CA GLY A 334 -2.98 26.82 15.09
C GLY A 334 -1.55 26.33 14.89
N SER A 335 -0.69 27.08 14.19
CA SER A 335 0.74 26.76 14.10
C SER A 335 1.45 26.94 15.44
N GLU A 336 2.58 26.26 15.63
CA GLU A 336 3.42 26.47 16.82
C GLU A 336 3.83 27.94 16.91
N TYR A 337 3.71 28.50 18.12
CA TYR A 337 4.07 29.89 18.35
C TYR A 337 5.59 30.06 18.29
N ASP A 338 6.08 30.79 17.29
CA ASP A 338 7.43 31.36 17.27
C ASP A 338 7.38 32.86 17.60
N ASP A 339 8.48 33.37 18.14
CA ASP A 339 8.62 34.79 18.47
C ASP A 339 8.89 35.66 17.23
N ASP A 340 9.10 35.04 16.07
CA ASP A 340 9.47 35.68 14.80
C ASP A 340 8.25 36.21 14.02
N VAL A 341 7.12 35.49 14.01
CA VAL A 341 5.90 35.91 13.31
C VAL A 341 5.16 37.01 14.09
N GLY A 342 5.21 36.97 15.43
CA GLY A 342 4.60 37.95 16.33
C GLY A 342 3.06 37.94 16.32
N GLY A 343 2.43 37.86 17.49
CA GLY A 343 0.97 37.83 17.59
C GLY A 343 0.47 37.52 19.00
N ALA A 344 -0.85 37.33 19.15
CA ALA A 344 -1.40 36.80 20.39
C ALA A 344 -1.09 35.29 20.47
N ALA A 345 -0.49 34.86 21.58
CA ALA A 345 -0.30 33.45 21.88
C ALA A 345 -1.56 32.85 22.49
N TYR A 346 -1.98 31.69 22.00
CA TYR A 346 -3.04 30.87 22.57
C TYR A 346 -2.44 29.62 23.19
N VAL A 347 -3.09 29.05 24.21
CA VAL A 347 -2.64 27.83 24.87
C VAL A 347 -3.35 26.64 24.23
N ALA A 348 -2.57 25.69 23.71
CA ALA A 348 -3.01 24.38 23.26
C ALA A 348 -2.40 23.29 24.15
N GLY A 349 -2.80 22.04 23.90
CA GLY A 349 -2.31 20.87 24.63
C GLY A 349 -3.38 20.23 25.50
N ARG A 350 -2.94 19.46 26.49
CA ARG A 350 -3.82 18.68 27.37
C ARG A 350 -3.43 18.77 28.84
N ASP A 351 -4.42 18.60 29.71
CA ASP A 351 -4.21 18.37 31.12
C ASP A 351 -3.63 16.96 31.36
N GLY A 352 -2.96 16.80 32.50
CA GLY A 352 -2.53 15.50 32.98
C GLY A 352 -3.70 14.61 33.37
N VAL A 353 -3.57 13.31 33.13
CA VAL A 353 -4.58 12.33 33.54
C VAL A 353 -4.68 12.31 35.07
N ASP A 354 -5.87 12.62 35.60
CA ASP A 354 -6.20 12.55 37.02
C ASP A 354 -6.91 11.24 37.35
N LEU A 355 -6.27 10.37 38.14
CA LEU A 355 -6.77 9.06 38.55
C LEU A 355 -6.71 8.91 40.07
N ASP A 356 -7.72 8.23 40.62
CA ASP A 356 -7.70 7.82 42.03
C ASP A 356 -6.47 6.96 42.34
N PRO A 357 -5.87 7.10 43.54
CA PRO A 357 -4.70 6.32 43.90
C PRO A 357 -5.02 4.84 44.11
N LEU A 358 -4.11 3.98 43.67
CA LEU A 358 -4.18 2.53 43.91
C LEU A 358 -3.71 2.16 45.33
N SER A 359 -4.12 0.98 45.79
CA SER A 359 -3.45 0.32 46.91
C SER A 359 -2.00 -0.05 46.53
N ALA A 360 -1.10 -0.17 47.51
CA ALA A 360 0.30 -0.48 47.26
C ALA A 360 0.51 -1.79 46.47
N GLU A 361 -0.35 -2.79 46.69
CA GLU A 361 -0.30 -4.07 45.96
C GLU A 361 -0.72 -3.90 44.49
N GLN A 362 -1.78 -3.14 44.24
CA GLN A 362 -2.26 -2.88 42.87
C GLN A 362 -1.32 -1.95 42.10
N ASP A 363 -0.75 -0.94 42.75
CA ASP A 363 0.27 -0.05 42.18
C ASP A 363 1.52 -0.84 41.74
N ALA A 364 2.02 -1.73 42.61
CA ALA A 364 3.14 -2.60 42.27
C ALA A 364 2.82 -3.54 41.10
N ALA A 365 1.61 -4.08 41.05
CA ALA A 365 1.15 -4.93 39.96
C ALA A 365 1.04 -4.16 38.63
N ALA A 366 0.47 -2.95 38.65
CA ALA A 366 0.34 -2.09 37.46
C ALA A 366 1.71 -1.67 36.91
N LYS A 367 2.65 -1.30 37.78
CA LYS A 367 4.04 -0.99 37.37
C LYS A 367 4.72 -2.20 36.72
N LYS A 368 4.52 -3.39 37.29
CA LYS A 368 5.06 -4.62 36.72
C LYS A 368 4.45 -4.91 35.34
N ALA A 369 3.14 -4.81 35.20
CA ALA A 369 2.47 -5.01 33.92
C ALA A 369 2.95 -4.03 32.84
N ALA A 370 3.13 -2.76 33.20
CA ALA A 370 3.69 -1.75 32.31
C ALA A 370 5.14 -2.08 31.88
N GLN A 371 5.97 -2.57 32.81
CA GLN A 371 7.33 -3.01 32.50
C GLN A 371 7.34 -4.21 31.54
N ASP A 372 6.49 -5.22 31.79
CA ASP A 372 6.36 -6.40 30.93
C ASP A 372 5.87 -6.04 29.52
N LEU A 373 5.05 -4.98 29.38
CA LEU A 373 4.63 -4.42 28.10
C LEU A 373 5.77 -3.68 27.41
N PHE A 374 6.47 -2.82 28.13
CA PHE A 374 7.60 -2.06 27.59
C PHE A 374 8.74 -2.98 27.08
N GLU A 375 9.03 -4.06 27.80
CA GLU A 375 10.01 -5.06 27.34
C GLU A 375 9.61 -5.72 26.02
N ARG A 376 8.31 -5.97 25.81
CA ARG A 376 7.80 -6.50 24.54
C ARG A 376 7.94 -5.50 23.40
N ILE A 377 7.65 -4.22 23.64
CA ILE A 377 7.86 -3.14 22.66
C ILE A 377 9.34 -3.08 22.24
N GLN A 378 10.26 -3.11 23.21
CA GLN A 378 11.70 -3.09 22.94
C GLN A 378 12.17 -4.32 22.15
N GLN A 379 11.62 -5.51 22.45
CA GLN A 379 11.93 -6.73 21.70
C GLN A 379 11.40 -6.69 20.27
N ALA A 380 10.19 -6.16 20.06
CA ALA A 380 9.61 -5.98 18.73
C ALA A 380 10.46 -5.01 17.90
N ALA A 381 10.80 -3.85 18.47
CA ALA A 381 11.67 -2.87 17.82
C ALA A 381 13.07 -3.45 17.48
N ALA A 382 13.63 -4.30 18.35
CA ALA A 382 14.91 -4.97 18.09
C ALA A 382 14.83 -6.11 17.05
N ALA A 383 13.63 -6.66 16.82
CA ALA A 383 13.37 -7.70 15.82
C ALA A 383 13.08 -7.15 14.42
N GLU A 384 12.86 -5.84 14.29
CA GLU A 384 12.68 -5.12 13.02
C GLU A 384 13.91 -4.30 12.55
N PRO A 385 15.16 -4.83 12.51
CA PRO A 385 16.23 -4.12 11.83
C PRO A 385 16.10 -4.35 10.32
N GLY A 386 15.38 -3.45 9.64
CA GLY A 386 15.42 -3.30 8.18
C GLY A 386 14.19 -3.79 7.41
N ARG A 387 13.07 -3.09 7.57
CA ARG A 387 12.13 -2.92 6.46
C ARG A 387 12.40 -1.58 5.79
#